data_AF-A0A2U3LRW9-F1
#
_entry.id   AF-A0A2U3LRW9-F1
#
_cell.length_a   1.000
_cell.length_b   1.000
_cell.length_c   1.000
_cell.angle_alpha   90.00
_cell.angle_beta   90.00
_cell.angle_gamma   90.00
#
_symmetry.space_group_name_H-M   'P 1'
#
loop_
_entity.id
_entity.type
_entity.pdbx_description
1 polymer ?
#
loop_
_entity_poly.entity_id
_entity_poly.type
_entity_poly.pdbx_seq_one_letter_code
_entity_poly.pdbx_strand_id
1 'polypeptide(L)'
;MNTVKLYRVTTTEKHQISEQGVSYSLYPWSGNNRDYEGSDDGGKDFVLPDGFQVSDSTTGERQIYDTKGESCGITNQSNSPCLLTSDGDIVLKTA
;
A
#
# COMPACT_ATOMS: atom_id res chain seq x y z
N MET A 1 9.12 15.36 -8.92
CA MET A 1 7.91 14.76 -8.34
C MET A 1 8.24 13.31 -8.04
N ASN A 2 8.18 12.91 -6.78
CA ASN A 2 8.46 11.53 -6.39
C ASN A 2 7.15 10.72 -6.48
N THR A 3 7.22 9.51 -7.03
CA THR A 3 6.03 8.65 -7.17
C THR A 3 6.31 7.26 -6.64
N VAL A 4 5.24 6.56 -6.25
CA VAL A 4 5.28 5.17 -5.81
C VAL A 4 4.23 4.36 -6.55
N LYS A 5 4.62 3.18 -7.02
CA LYS A 5 3.68 2.22 -7.59
C LYS A 5 2.99 1.46 -6.46
N LEU A 6 1.67 1.54 -6.39
CA LEU A 6 0.84 0.79 -5.46
C LEU A 6 -0.17 -0.06 -6.21
N TYR A 7 -0.40 -1.26 -5.68
CA TYR A 7 -1.32 -2.26 -6.21
C TYR A 7 -2.58 -2.24 -5.38
N ARG A 8 -3.74 -1.98 -6.01
CA ARG A 8 -5.04 -2.10 -5.34
C ARG A 8 -5.43 -3.57 -5.29
N VAL A 9 -5.16 -4.21 -4.17
CA VAL A 9 -5.44 -5.63 -3.96
C VAL A 9 -6.88 -5.79 -3.48
N THR A 10 -7.66 -6.57 -4.21
CA THR A 10 -9.00 -7.02 -3.80
C THR A 10 -8.92 -8.47 -3.39
N THR A 11 -9.19 -8.77 -2.13
CA THR A 11 -9.26 -10.14 -1.61
C THR A 11 -10.73 -10.57 -1.56
N THR A 12 -11.05 -11.68 -2.23
CA THR A 12 -12.41 -12.22 -2.36
C THR A 12 -12.65 -13.48 -1.54
N GLU A 13 -11.61 -14.27 -1.28
CA GLU A 13 -11.68 -15.44 -0.40
C GLU A 13 -10.51 -15.44 0.58
N LYS A 14 -10.81 -15.63 1.86
CA LYS A 14 -9.83 -15.69 2.94
C LYS A 14 -10.35 -16.55 4.10
N HIS A 15 -9.42 -17.09 4.89
CA HIS A 15 -9.75 -17.83 6.11
C HIS A 15 -10.58 -17.02 7.12
N GLN A 16 -10.37 -15.71 7.21
CA GLN A 16 -11.19 -14.79 7.99
C GLN A 16 -11.90 -13.76 7.11
N ILE A 17 -13.22 -13.63 7.26
CA ILE A 17 -14.05 -12.67 6.50
C ILE A 17 -13.58 -11.22 6.69
N SER A 18 -13.08 -10.87 7.88
CA SER A 18 -12.56 -9.52 8.20
C SER A 18 -11.37 -9.10 7.35
N GLU A 19 -10.72 -10.05 6.70
CA GLU A 19 -9.57 -9.79 5.84
C GLU A 19 -9.95 -9.69 4.35
N GLN A 20 -11.22 -9.92 4.01
CA GLN A 20 -11.75 -9.68 2.67
C GLN A 20 -11.94 -8.17 2.45
N GLY A 21 -11.81 -7.73 1.20
CA GLY A 21 -11.99 -6.34 0.83
C GLY A 21 -10.79 -5.77 0.08
N VAL A 22 -10.67 -4.44 0.13
CA VAL A 22 -9.71 -3.68 -0.67
C VAL A 22 -8.60 -3.14 0.22
N SER A 23 -7.37 -3.45 -0.17
CA SER A 23 -6.15 -2.91 0.44
C SER A 23 -5.20 -2.39 -0.65
N TYR A 24 -4.12 -1.74 -0.23
CA TYR A 24 -3.07 -1.26 -1.12
C TYR A 24 -1.73 -1.84 -0.68
N SER A 25 -0.92 -2.26 -1.65
CA SER A 25 0.35 -2.94 -1.44
C SER A 25 1.46 -2.31 -2.29
N LEU A 26 2.71 -2.37 -1.80
CA LEU A 26 3.91 -2.04 -2.56
C LEU A 26 4.34 -3.16 -3.52
N TYR A 27 3.68 -4.32 -3.42
CA TYR A 27 3.96 -5.52 -4.19
C TYR A 27 2.71 -5.99 -4.95
N PRO A 28 2.89 -6.56 -6.15
CA PRO A 28 1.80 -7.18 -6.87
C PRO A 28 1.25 -8.39 -6.10
N TRP A 29 0.00 -8.73 -6.38
CA TRP A 29 -0.64 -9.96 -5.99
C TRP A 29 0.17 -11.15 -6.52
N SER A 30 0.65 -12.00 -5.62
CA SER A 30 1.51 -13.14 -5.95
C SER A 30 0.74 -14.38 -6.42
N GLY A 31 -0.59 -14.25 -6.60
CA GLY A 31 -1.47 -15.32 -7.04
C GLY A 31 -2.31 -15.91 -5.91
N ASN A 32 -3.30 -16.69 -6.31
CA ASN A 32 -4.21 -17.35 -5.38
C ASN A 32 -3.55 -18.59 -4.79
N ASN A 33 -3.95 -18.94 -3.57
CA ASN A 33 -3.61 -20.19 -2.92
C ASN A 33 -4.83 -20.75 -2.17
N ARG A 34 -4.64 -21.84 -1.43
CA ARG A 34 -5.71 -22.55 -0.72
C ARG A 34 -6.50 -21.66 0.25
N ASP A 35 -5.84 -20.67 0.84
CA ASP A 35 -6.39 -19.85 1.92
C ASP A 35 -6.67 -18.41 1.48
N TYR A 36 -6.30 -18.04 0.26
CA TYR A 36 -6.31 -16.67 -0.25
C TYR A 36 -6.65 -16.62 -1.75
N GLU A 37 -7.77 -15.98 -2.10
CA GLU A 37 -8.08 -15.61 -3.48
C GLU A 37 -8.25 -14.11 -3.62
N GLY A 38 -7.78 -13.57 -4.75
CA GLY A 38 -7.91 -12.17 -5.07
C GLY A 38 -7.23 -11.79 -6.37
N SER A 39 -7.09 -10.48 -6.56
CA SER A 39 -6.35 -9.90 -7.67
C SER A 39 -5.88 -8.50 -7.31
N ASP A 40 -4.96 -7.96 -8.08
CA ASP A 40 -4.65 -6.54 -8.10
C ASP A 40 -5.09 -5.86 -9.40
N ASP A 41 -4.89 -4.55 -9.49
CA ASP A 41 -5.21 -3.73 -10.67
C ASP A 41 -4.02 -3.49 -11.61
N GLY A 42 -2.96 -4.29 -11.52
CA GLY A 42 -1.72 -4.13 -12.29
C GLY A 42 -0.79 -3.04 -11.76
N GLY A 43 -1.19 -2.33 -10.71
CA GLY A 43 -0.43 -1.27 -10.08
C GLY A 43 -0.59 0.08 -10.78
N LYS A 44 -0.77 1.13 -9.97
CA LYS A 44 -0.84 2.52 -10.42
C LYS A 44 0.21 3.36 -9.71
N ASP A 45 0.67 4.40 -10.37
CA ASP A 45 1.62 5.33 -9.79
C ASP A 45 0.88 6.44 -9.04
N PHE A 46 1.32 6.71 -7.81
CA PHE A 46 0.76 7.71 -6.90
C PHE A 46 1.83 8.72 -6.53
N VAL A 47 1.44 9.99 -6.37
CA VAL A 47 2.34 11.07 -5.97
C VAL A 47 2.65 10.93 -4.48
N LEU A 48 3.94 10.85 -4.15
CA LEU A 48 4.40 10.94 -2.76
C LEU A 48 4.51 12.41 -2.34
N PRO A 49 4.15 12.74 -1.08
CA PRO A 49 4.43 14.06 -0.53
C PRO A 49 5.92 14.38 -0.52
N ASP A 50 6.27 15.66 -0.53
CA ASP A 50 7.67 16.08 -0.52
C ASP A 50 8.41 15.57 0.72
N GLY A 51 9.61 15.04 0.49
CA GLY A 51 10.47 14.46 1.54
C GLY A 51 10.10 13.03 1.95
N PHE A 52 9.00 12.47 1.45
CA PHE A 52 8.71 11.03 1.61
C PHE A 52 9.53 10.23 0.60
N GLN A 53 9.96 9.04 1.04
CA GLN A 53 10.81 8.17 0.23
C GLN A 53 10.38 6.71 0.33
N VAL A 54 10.64 5.96 -0.74
CA VAL A 54 10.52 4.50 -0.74
C VAL A 54 11.90 3.92 -0.54
N SER A 55 12.06 3.04 0.44
CA SER A 55 13.32 2.33 0.68
C SER A 55 13.01 0.93 1.21
N ASP A 56 14.00 0.05 1.13
CA ASP A 56 13.93 -1.25 1.78
C ASP A 56 14.30 -1.10 3.27
N SER A 57 13.61 -1.84 4.13
CA SER A 57 13.89 -1.95 5.56
C SER A 57 15.14 -2.78 5.82
N THR A 58 15.56 -2.89 7.09
CA THR A 58 16.67 -3.76 7.48
C THR A 58 16.41 -5.25 7.23
N THR A 59 15.15 -5.65 7.09
CA THR A 59 14.73 -7.01 6.73
C THR A 59 14.54 -7.20 5.22
N GLY A 60 14.75 -6.15 4.41
CA GLY A 60 14.61 -6.18 2.94
C GLY A 60 13.17 -5.95 2.45
N GLU A 61 12.26 -5.56 3.34
CA GLU A 61 10.87 -5.26 2.97
C GLU A 61 10.77 -3.80 2.51
N ARG A 62 10.17 -3.57 1.35
CA ARG A 62 9.95 -2.24 0.80
C ARG A 62 8.92 -1.51 1.65
N GLN A 63 9.27 -0.30 2.07
CA GLN A 63 8.43 0.56 2.91
C GLN A 63 8.48 2.00 2.40
N ILE A 64 7.46 2.77 2.78
CA ILE A 64 7.45 4.22 2.61
C ILE A 64 7.89 4.82 3.94
N TYR A 65 8.81 5.77 3.89
CA TYR A 65 9.28 6.51 5.05
C TYR A 65 8.91 7.98 4.91
N ASP A 66 8.49 8.58 6.01
CA ASP A 66 8.19 10.01 6.09
C ASP A 66 9.46 10.87 6.19
N THR A 67 9.27 12.18 6.36
CA THR A 67 10.36 13.16 6.46
C THR A 67 11.20 13.03 7.73
N LYS A 68 10.73 12.29 8.73
CA LYS A 68 11.45 11.97 9.97
C LYS A 68 12.17 10.62 9.88
N GLY A 69 11.96 9.87 8.79
CA GLY A 69 12.50 8.52 8.60
C GLY A 69 11.67 7.43 9.29
N GLU A 70 10.44 7.72 9.70
CA GLU A 70 9.52 6.74 10.30
C GLU A 70 8.76 5.99 9.19
N SER A 71 8.54 4.69 9.36
CA SER A 71 7.81 3.88 8.37
C SER A 71 6.32 4.20 8.39
N CYS A 72 5.75 4.48 7.22
CA CYS A 72 4.32 4.73 7.07
C CYS A 72 3.55 3.42 6.83
N GLY A 73 2.43 3.27 7.54
CA GLY A 73 1.45 2.25 7.18
C GLY A 73 0.68 2.65 5.92
N ILE A 74 0.15 1.67 5.19
CA ILE A 74 -0.72 1.92 4.03
C ILE A 74 -2.11 1.37 4.35
N THR A 75 -3.13 2.21 4.19
CA THR A 75 -4.52 1.81 4.33
C THR A 75 -5.35 2.26 3.14
N ASN A 76 -6.59 1.77 3.07
CA ASN A 76 -7.58 2.19 2.10
C ASN A 76 -8.54 3.20 2.74
N GLN A 77 -8.58 4.42 2.21
CA GLN A 77 -9.53 5.45 2.61
C GLN A 77 -10.39 5.83 1.40
N SER A 78 -11.66 5.43 1.42
CA SER A 78 -12.62 5.72 0.35
C SER A 78 -12.12 5.34 -1.06
N ASN A 79 -11.58 4.12 -1.20
CA ASN A 79 -10.96 3.59 -2.44
C ASN A 79 -9.69 4.32 -2.89
N SER A 80 -9.04 5.10 -2.03
CA SER A 80 -7.74 5.73 -2.31
C SER A 80 -6.67 5.22 -1.33
N PRO A 81 -5.41 5.05 -1.76
CA PRO A 81 -4.33 4.72 -0.84
C PRO A 81 -4.08 5.88 0.11
N CYS A 82 -3.97 5.58 1.39
CA CYS A 82 -3.70 6.55 2.44
C CYS A 82 -2.49 6.10 3.26
N LEU A 83 -1.56 7.03 3.49
CA LEU A 83 -0.41 6.82 4.36
C LEU A 83 -0.78 7.17 5.79
N LEU A 84 -0.53 6.23 6.71
CA LEU A 84 -0.64 6.44 8.14
C LEU A 84 0.70 6.94 8.65
N THR A 85 0.74 8.17 9.16
CA THR A 85 1.96 8.79 9.71
C THR A 85 1.72 9.22 11.15
N SER A 86 2.80 9.53 11.89
CA SER A 86 2.68 10.05 13.26
C SER A 86 2.02 11.43 13.33
N ASP A 87 2.06 12.21 12.23
CA ASP A 87 1.48 13.56 12.13
C ASP A 87 0.06 13.56 11.53
N GLY A 88 -0.43 12.42 11.07
CA GLY A 88 -1.78 12.24 10.53
C GLY A 88 -1.85 11.43 9.23
N ASP A 89 -3.07 11.24 8.76
CA ASP A 89 -3.38 10.42 7.59
C ASP A 89 -3.28 11.24 6.30
N ILE A 90 -2.57 10.72 5.30
CA ILE A 90 -2.33 11.39 4.02
C ILE A 90 -2.88 10.55 2.87
N VAL A 91 -3.98 11.00 2.27
CA VAL A 91 -4.54 10.38 1.07
C VAL A 91 -3.69 10.74 -0.15
N LEU A 92 -3.16 9.73 -0.83
CA LEU A 92 -2.35 9.90 -2.02
C LEU A 92 -3.22 10.15 -3.25
N LYS A 93 -2.67 10.92 -4.18
CA LYS A 93 -3.28 11.19 -5.48
C LYS A 93 -2.59 10.37 -6.56
N THR A 94 -3.36 9.89 -7.53
CA THR A 94 -2.79 9.28 -8.74
C THR A 94 -1.90 10.30 -9.45
N ALA A 95 -0.75 9.84 -9.94
CA ALA A 95 0.22 10.66 -10.67
C ALA A 95 -0.22 10.99 -12.10
#